data_AF-A0A3N5H589-F1
#
_entry.id   AF-A0A3N5H589-F1
#
_cell.length_a   1.000
_cell.length_b   1.000
_cell.length_c   1.000
_cell.angle_alpha   90.00
_cell.angle_beta   90.00
_cell.angle_gamma   90.00
#
_symmetry.space_group_name_H-M   'P 1'
#
loop_
_entity.id
_entity.type
_entity.pdbx_description
1 polymer ?
#
loop_
_entity_poly.entity_id
_entity_poly.type
_entity_poly.pdbx_seq_one_letter_code
_entity_poly.pdbx_strand_id
1 'polypeptide(L)'
;MRIRTTLLSLSMLALACAEGASGYGATPDFAPTGGIRVASGNGARFNANRVVGPKVQLNQRSDGTWGGTLYGNSRTPTPIDATFQGGEFVGANIRLTITREGGQTQIFGSVQDRIVRFELSPTQIRVFTSSSTRTGRSETYVKLAGQGEYGGPQSLTLEGEAQQMPPTPAFALAVVGAFI
;
A
#
# COMPACT_ATOMS: atom_id res chain seq x y z
N MET A 1 -64.27 -49.25 -31.63
CA MET A 1 -64.07 -48.45 -32.87
C MET A 1 -64.59 -47.04 -32.61
N ARG A 2 -63.85 -45.99 -33.04
CA ARG A 2 -63.88 -44.53 -32.65
C ARG A 2 -62.83 -44.22 -31.56
N ILE A 3 -61.62 -43.67 -31.81
CA ILE A 3 -61.06 -42.55 -32.60
C ILE A 3 -60.93 -41.25 -31.76
N ARG A 4 -59.66 -40.93 -31.42
CA ARG A 4 -58.97 -39.62 -31.24
C ARG A 4 -59.56 -38.67 -30.16
N THR A 5 -58.79 -37.88 -29.40
CA THR A 5 -57.79 -36.91 -29.87
C THR A 5 -56.86 -36.48 -28.72
N THR A 6 -55.58 -36.37 -29.05
CA THR A 6 -54.44 -35.86 -28.29
C THR A 6 -54.55 -34.35 -28.03
N LEU A 7 -54.15 -33.88 -26.84
CA LEU A 7 -53.69 -32.51 -26.62
C LEU A 7 -52.40 -32.55 -25.79
N LEU A 8 -51.26 -32.48 -26.48
CA LEU A 8 -49.97 -32.17 -25.88
C LEU A 8 -49.97 -30.69 -25.48
N SER A 9 -49.84 -30.39 -24.19
CA SER A 9 -49.50 -29.06 -23.70
C SER A 9 -47.99 -28.86 -23.81
N LEU A 10 -47.52 -28.24 -24.90
CA LEU A 10 -46.16 -27.73 -25.03
C LEU A 10 -46.06 -26.41 -24.24
N SER A 11 -45.55 -26.48 -23.00
CA SER A 11 -45.17 -25.29 -22.25
C SER A 11 -43.79 -24.83 -22.74
N MET A 12 -43.75 -23.82 -23.61
CA MET A 12 -42.52 -23.08 -23.92
C MET A 12 -42.03 -22.39 -22.64
N LEU A 13 -40.96 -22.91 -22.03
CA LEU A 13 -40.14 -22.11 -21.13
C LEU A 13 -39.38 -21.09 -21.98
N ALA A 14 -39.86 -19.85 -21.99
CA ALA A 14 -39.08 -18.71 -22.43
C ALA A 14 -37.94 -18.52 -21.42
N LEU A 15 -36.76 -19.04 -21.76
CA LEU A 15 -35.52 -18.72 -21.07
C LEU A 15 -35.20 -17.27 -21.38
N ALA A 16 -35.66 -16.36 -20.51
CA ALA A 16 -35.26 -14.97 -20.54
C ALA A 16 -33.77 -14.91 -20.19
N CYS A 17 -32.92 -14.79 -21.22
CA CYS A 17 -31.60 -14.20 -21.07
C CYS A 17 -31.81 -12.73 -20.72
N ALA A 18 -32.14 -12.45 -19.46
CA ALA A 18 -31.77 -11.17 -18.88
C ALA A 18 -30.25 -11.23 -18.74
N GLU A 19 -29.54 -10.81 -19.79
CA GLU A 19 -28.21 -10.26 -19.67
C GLU A 19 -28.32 -9.10 -18.69
N GLY A 20 -28.23 -9.41 -17.40
CA GLY A 20 -27.86 -8.45 -16.40
C GLY A 20 -26.54 -7.90 -16.90
N ALA A 21 -26.58 -6.70 -17.46
CA ALA A 21 -25.42 -5.88 -17.67
C ALA A 21 -24.73 -5.84 -16.31
N SER A 22 -23.74 -6.70 -16.14
CA SER A 22 -22.80 -6.66 -15.05
C SER A 22 -22.18 -5.28 -15.15
N GLY A 23 -22.75 -4.35 -14.38
CA GLY A 23 -22.20 -3.03 -14.21
C GLY A 23 -20.74 -3.26 -13.90
N TYR A 24 -19.87 -2.74 -14.78
CA TYR A 24 -18.45 -2.69 -14.58
C TYR A 24 -18.24 -2.34 -13.10
N GLY A 25 -17.74 -3.31 -12.34
CA GLY A 25 -17.59 -3.16 -10.89
C GLY A 25 -16.76 -1.92 -10.67
N ALA A 26 -17.42 -0.85 -10.23
CA ALA A 26 -16.73 0.36 -9.84
C ALA A 26 -15.72 -0.11 -8.80
N THR A 27 -14.44 0.03 -9.11
CA THR A 27 -13.41 -0.26 -8.12
C THR A 27 -13.74 0.70 -6.98
N PRO A 28 -14.01 0.20 -5.76
CA PRO A 28 -14.45 1.08 -4.69
C PRO A 28 -13.47 2.24 -4.58
N ASP A 29 -14.02 3.45 -4.52
CA ASP A 29 -13.22 4.67 -4.45
C ASP A 29 -12.20 4.54 -3.32
N PHE A 30 -10.98 5.01 -3.56
CA PHE A 30 -9.92 4.92 -2.58
C PHE A 30 -10.24 5.82 -1.38
N ALA A 31 -10.70 5.19 -0.29
CA ALA A 31 -10.87 5.82 1.01
C ALA A 31 -9.64 5.52 1.88
N PRO A 32 -8.76 6.51 2.13
CA PRO A 32 -7.60 6.30 3.00
C PRO A 32 -8.02 6.26 4.46
N THR A 33 -7.48 5.30 5.21
CA THR A 33 -7.65 5.20 6.67
C THR A 33 -6.48 5.85 7.42
N GLY A 34 -5.34 6.04 6.74
CA GLY A 34 -4.19 6.73 7.28
C GLY A 34 -3.30 7.39 6.22
N GLY A 35 -2.29 8.10 6.69
CA GLY A 35 -1.33 8.73 5.82
C GLY A 35 -0.07 9.23 6.51
N ILE A 36 0.91 9.53 5.68
CA ILE A 36 2.18 10.14 6.05
C ILE A 36 2.38 11.33 5.12
N ARG A 37 2.64 12.50 5.69
CA ARG A 37 2.94 13.72 4.95
C ARG A 37 4.29 14.26 5.39
N VAL A 38 5.16 14.58 4.45
CA VAL A 38 6.47 15.17 4.68
C VAL A 38 6.46 16.61 4.16
N ALA A 39 7.12 17.52 4.86
CA ALA A 39 7.17 18.96 4.55
C ALA A 39 7.60 19.26 3.11
N SER A 40 8.43 18.40 2.52
CA SER A 40 8.90 18.50 1.14
C SER A 40 7.82 18.26 0.08
N GLY A 41 6.59 17.97 0.49
CA GLY A 41 5.48 17.59 -0.40
C GLY A 41 5.46 16.09 -0.72
N ASN A 42 6.43 15.32 -0.23
CA ASN A 42 6.38 13.85 -0.29
C ASN A 42 5.38 13.30 0.73
N GLY A 43 4.97 12.05 0.54
CA GLY A 43 4.05 11.37 1.43
C GLY A 43 3.29 10.25 0.73
N ALA A 44 2.46 9.57 1.49
CA ALA A 44 1.56 8.56 0.97
C ALA A 44 0.33 8.42 1.86
N ARG A 45 -0.80 8.14 1.23
CA ARG A 45 -2.06 7.76 1.84
C ARG A 45 -2.24 6.27 1.71
N PHE A 46 -2.87 5.64 2.68
CA PHE A 46 -3.09 4.21 2.63
C PHE A 46 -4.41 3.80 3.28
N ASN A 47 -4.85 2.61 2.92
CA ASN A 47 -5.74 1.77 3.71
C ASN A 47 -5.15 0.34 3.75
N ALA A 48 -5.90 -0.64 4.26
CA ALA A 48 -5.40 -2.02 4.39
C ALA A 48 -4.89 -2.63 3.08
N ASN A 49 -5.45 -2.24 1.93
CA ASN A 49 -5.26 -2.92 0.65
C ASN A 49 -4.61 -2.02 -0.41
N ARG A 50 -4.32 -0.76 -0.11
CA ARG A 50 -3.86 0.22 -1.10
C ARG A 50 -2.98 1.30 -0.49
N VAL A 51 -1.94 1.69 -1.21
CA VAL A 51 -1.03 2.78 -0.87
C VAL A 51 -0.85 3.68 -2.09
N VAL A 52 -1.09 4.98 -1.92
CA VAL A 52 -1.04 5.97 -2.99
C VAL A 52 -0.30 7.22 -2.51
N GLY A 53 0.70 7.63 -3.27
CA GLY A 53 1.44 8.87 -3.08
C GLY A 53 2.21 9.23 -4.35
N PRO A 54 2.92 10.38 -4.37
CA PRO A 54 3.69 10.81 -5.54
C PRO A 54 4.76 9.80 -5.97
N LYS A 55 5.27 9.01 -5.02
CA LYS A 55 6.36 8.05 -5.21
C LYS A 55 5.97 6.57 -5.03
N VAL A 56 4.72 6.29 -4.73
CA VAL A 56 4.25 4.93 -4.47
C VAL A 56 2.82 4.77 -4.95
N GLN A 57 2.56 3.73 -5.72
CA GLN A 57 1.21 3.31 -6.08
C GLN A 57 1.16 1.79 -6.02
N LEU A 58 0.65 1.24 -4.93
CA LEU A 58 0.58 -0.19 -4.70
C LEU A 58 -0.83 -0.61 -4.28
N ASN A 59 -1.26 -1.75 -4.79
CA ASN A 59 -2.53 -2.37 -4.44
C ASN A 59 -2.29 -3.83 -4.06
N GLN A 60 -3.00 -4.29 -3.04
CA GLN A 60 -3.14 -5.70 -2.76
C GLN A 60 -4.09 -6.33 -3.78
N ARG A 61 -3.70 -7.48 -4.33
CA ARG A 61 -4.50 -8.30 -5.23
C ARG A 61 -5.36 -9.28 -4.43
N SER A 62 -6.31 -9.92 -5.09
CA SER A 62 -7.22 -10.89 -4.47
C SER A 62 -6.52 -12.13 -3.91
N ASP A 63 -5.32 -12.45 -4.40
CA ASP A 63 -4.48 -13.54 -3.91
C ASP A 63 -3.61 -13.15 -2.69
N GLY A 64 -3.75 -11.91 -2.20
CA GLY A 64 -3.00 -11.37 -1.06
C GLY A 64 -1.63 -10.79 -1.41
N THR A 65 -1.15 -10.97 -2.64
CA THR A 65 0.08 -10.34 -3.15
C THR A 65 -0.11 -8.85 -3.37
N TRP A 66 0.98 -8.10 -3.49
CA TRP A 66 1.00 -6.67 -3.69
C TRP A 66 1.66 -6.33 -5.02
N GLY A 67 1.00 -5.48 -5.80
CA GLY A 67 1.47 -5.05 -7.10
C GLY A 67 1.37 -3.55 -7.31
N GLY A 68 2.25 -3.02 -8.17
CA GLY A 68 2.17 -1.63 -8.63
C GLY A 68 3.54 -1.04 -8.91
N THR A 69 3.76 0.23 -8.56
CA THR A 69 4.98 0.95 -8.89
C THR A 69 5.54 1.75 -7.72
N LEU A 70 6.87 1.82 -7.67
CA LEU A 70 7.62 2.78 -6.87
C LEU A 70 8.37 3.73 -7.79
N TYR A 71 8.36 5.01 -7.44
CA TYR A 71 9.16 6.02 -8.11
C TYR A 71 10.25 6.44 -7.13
N GLY A 72 11.47 5.99 -7.38
CA GLY A 72 12.64 6.47 -6.62
C GLY A 72 13.03 7.87 -7.07
N ASN A 73 14.33 8.15 -7.09
CA ASN A 73 14.85 9.40 -7.67
C ASN A 73 14.91 9.39 -9.21
N SER A 74 14.70 8.22 -9.83
CA SER A 74 14.54 8.10 -11.28
C SER A 74 13.10 8.44 -11.69
N ARG A 75 12.93 9.05 -12.87
CA ARG A 75 11.61 9.23 -13.48
C ARG A 75 11.00 7.92 -13.97
N THR A 76 11.79 6.84 -14.02
CA THR A 76 11.31 5.52 -14.44
C THR A 76 10.61 4.83 -13.27
N PRO A 77 9.32 4.48 -13.40
CA PRO A 77 8.64 3.67 -12.40
C PRO A 77 9.29 2.29 -12.32
N THR A 78 9.57 1.83 -11.11
CA THR A 78 10.01 0.45 -10.88
C THR A 78 8.79 -0.39 -10.50
N PRO A 79 8.50 -1.46 -11.26
CA PRO A 79 7.40 -2.35 -10.93
C PRO A 79 7.73 -3.11 -9.63
N ILE A 80 6.70 -3.26 -8.80
CA ILE A 80 6.72 -4.09 -7.61
C ILE A 80 5.76 -5.24 -7.82
N ASP A 81 6.24 -6.43 -7.51
CA ASP A 81 5.44 -7.63 -7.39
C ASP A 81 5.96 -8.43 -6.20
N ALA A 82 5.19 -8.44 -5.12
CA ALA A 82 5.67 -8.86 -3.80
C ALA A 82 4.59 -9.55 -2.97
N THR A 83 5.02 -10.33 -1.99
CA THR A 83 4.14 -10.99 -1.01
C THR A 83 4.47 -10.47 0.39
N PHE A 84 3.46 -10.36 1.24
CA PHE A 84 3.64 -10.09 2.66
C PHE A 84 3.30 -11.32 3.50
N GLN A 85 4.27 -11.85 4.24
CA GLN A 85 4.07 -12.98 5.13
C GLN A 85 5.04 -12.92 6.30
N GLY A 86 4.55 -13.18 7.52
CA GLY A 86 5.41 -13.31 8.70
C GLY A 86 6.21 -12.06 9.05
N GLY A 87 5.73 -10.86 8.69
CA GLY A 87 6.47 -9.62 8.89
C GLY A 87 7.44 -9.29 7.75
N GLU A 88 7.57 -10.15 6.73
CA GLU A 88 8.42 -9.90 5.57
C GLU A 88 7.60 -9.49 4.36
N PHE A 89 8.06 -8.46 3.66
CA PHE A 89 7.53 -8.02 2.36
C PHE A 89 8.58 -8.29 1.29
N VAL A 90 8.40 -9.33 0.48
CA VAL A 90 9.44 -9.84 -0.42
C VAL A 90 8.93 -9.92 -1.84
N GLY A 91 9.70 -9.36 -2.77
CA GLY A 91 9.35 -9.36 -4.18
C GLY A 91 10.45 -8.83 -5.10
N ALA A 92 10.09 -8.62 -6.36
CA ALA A 92 10.98 -7.96 -7.30
C ALA A 92 11.22 -6.51 -6.87
N ASN A 93 12.48 -6.09 -6.83
CA ASN A 93 12.92 -4.73 -6.47
C ASN A 93 12.63 -4.29 -5.03
N ILE A 94 12.18 -5.19 -4.15
CA ILE A 94 11.89 -4.87 -2.75
C ILE A 94 12.03 -6.09 -1.84
N ARG A 95 12.69 -5.90 -0.70
CA ARG A 95 12.72 -6.85 0.40
C ARG A 95 12.71 -6.05 1.69
N LEU A 96 11.66 -6.15 2.48
CA LEU A 96 11.55 -5.50 3.77
C LEU A 96 11.25 -6.52 4.85
N THR A 97 11.78 -6.29 6.03
CA THR A 97 11.36 -6.92 7.27
C THR A 97 10.75 -5.83 8.14
N ILE A 98 9.57 -6.11 8.66
CA ILE A 98 8.72 -5.19 9.40
C ILE A 98 8.46 -5.83 10.76
N THR A 99 9.01 -5.23 11.81
CA THR A 99 8.79 -5.65 13.19
C THR A 99 8.01 -4.59 13.94
N ARG A 100 7.12 -5.04 14.84
CA ARG A 100 6.33 -4.16 15.68
C ARG A 100 6.30 -4.66 17.10
N GLU A 101 6.89 -3.90 18.02
CA GLU A 101 7.01 -4.27 19.42
C GLU A 101 6.97 -3.01 20.30
N GLY A 102 6.22 -3.05 21.40
CA GLY A 102 6.18 -1.95 22.38
C GLY A 102 5.78 -0.58 21.79
N GLY A 103 4.92 -0.55 20.78
CA GLY A 103 4.53 0.68 20.08
C GLY A 103 5.59 1.25 19.13
N GLN A 104 6.71 0.55 18.94
CA GLN A 104 7.72 0.85 17.94
C GLN A 104 7.50 0.00 16.69
N THR A 105 7.68 0.60 15.53
CA THR A 105 7.70 -0.08 14.23
C THR A 105 9.10 0.08 13.65
N GLN A 106 9.77 -1.03 13.36
CA GLN A 106 11.01 -1.00 12.60
C GLN A 106 10.77 -1.61 11.22
N ILE A 107 11.28 -0.94 10.19
CA ILE A 107 11.22 -1.40 8.81
C ILE A 107 12.64 -1.39 8.31
N PHE A 108 13.18 -2.52 7.88
CA PHE A 108 14.54 -2.60 7.37
C PHE A 108 14.61 -3.48 6.12
N GLY A 109 15.55 -3.20 5.23
CA GLY A 109 15.81 -4.05 4.07
C GLY A 109 16.28 -3.25 2.88
N SER A 110 15.84 -3.63 1.68
CA SER A 110 16.19 -2.98 0.43
C SER A 110 15.00 -2.66 -0.47
N VAL A 111 15.12 -1.55 -1.19
CA VAL A 111 14.17 -1.07 -2.20
C VAL A 111 14.99 -0.54 -3.37
N GLN A 112 14.80 -1.07 -4.59
CA GLN A 112 15.56 -0.65 -5.79
C GLN A 112 17.09 -0.64 -5.55
N ASP A 113 17.62 -1.71 -4.95
CA ASP A 113 19.03 -1.88 -4.56
C ASP A 113 19.57 -0.86 -3.53
N ARG A 114 18.68 -0.07 -2.90
CA ARG A 114 19.02 0.85 -1.81
C ARG A 114 18.65 0.23 -0.48
N ILE A 115 19.57 0.27 0.47
CA ILE A 115 19.30 -0.11 1.86
C ILE A 115 18.44 0.98 2.49
N VAL A 116 17.36 0.56 3.13
CA VAL A 116 16.47 1.41 3.91
C VAL A 116 16.32 0.86 5.31
N ARG A 117 16.30 1.75 6.30
CA ARG A 117 15.93 1.45 7.69
C ARG A 117 15.13 2.61 8.24
N PHE A 118 13.97 2.29 8.79
CA PHE A 118 13.07 3.23 9.44
C PHE A 118 12.78 2.73 10.84
N GLU A 119 12.92 3.59 11.82
CA GLU A 119 12.52 3.32 13.20
C GLU A 119 11.49 4.37 13.60
N LEU A 120 10.26 3.92 13.78
CA LEU A 120 9.14 4.78 14.15
C LEU A 120 8.74 4.41 15.57
N SER A 121 8.70 5.40 16.44
CA SER A 121 8.28 5.24 17.82
C SER A 121 7.28 6.33 18.18
N PRO A 122 6.63 6.22 19.35
CA PRO A 122 5.74 7.26 19.84
C PRO A 122 6.43 8.59 20.15
N THR A 123 7.77 8.68 20.07
CA THR A 123 8.54 9.88 20.43
C THR A 123 9.50 10.39 19.35
N GLN A 124 9.87 9.53 18.40
CA GLN A 124 10.87 9.84 17.36
C GLN A 124 10.65 8.98 16.11
N ILE A 125 11.03 9.55 14.95
CA ILE A 125 11.24 8.80 13.71
C ILE A 125 12.70 8.95 13.29
N ARG A 126 13.35 7.83 13.01
CA ARG A 126 14.69 7.78 12.44
C ARG A 126 14.62 7.14 11.07
N VAL A 127 15.23 7.79 10.09
CA VAL A 127 15.25 7.36 8.70
C VAL A 127 16.68 7.23 8.23
N PHE A 128 17.01 6.07 7.71
CA PHE A 128 18.30 5.74 7.13
C PHE A 128 18.05 5.25 5.71
N THR A 129 18.62 5.95 4.73
CA THR A 129 18.59 5.50 3.34
C THR A 129 20.00 5.58 2.75
N SER A 130 20.44 4.53 2.07
CA SER A 130 21.68 4.60 1.30
C SER A 130 21.42 5.39 0.03
N SER A 131 22.16 6.48 -0.19
CA SER A 131 22.14 7.19 -1.47
C SER A 131 22.92 6.42 -2.53
N SER A 132 22.47 6.51 -3.79
CA SER A 132 23.23 6.04 -4.96
C SER A 132 24.35 7.02 -5.38
N THR A 133 24.48 8.17 -4.71
CA THR A 133 25.58 9.12 -4.95
C THR A 133 26.84 8.71 -4.18
N ARG A 134 28.00 8.84 -4.83
CA ARG A 134 29.35 8.52 -4.33
C ARG A 134 29.69 9.12 -2.95
N THR A 135 28.92 10.11 -2.52
CA THR A 135 28.97 10.76 -1.21
C THR A 135 27.67 10.48 -0.45
N GLY A 136 27.77 9.70 0.63
CA GLY A 136 26.97 9.93 1.83
C GLY A 136 25.64 9.18 1.93
N ARG A 137 25.58 8.32 2.93
CA ARG A 137 24.35 7.85 3.57
C ARG A 137 23.48 9.06 3.94
N SER A 138 22.17 9.00 3.70
CA SER A 138 21.24 10.00 4.23
C SER A 138 20.67 9.47 5.54
N GLU A 139 20.89 10.22 6.60
CA GLU A 139 20.35 9.94 7.92
C GLU A 139 19.49 11.14 8.32
N THR A 140 18.17 10.95 8.25
CA THR A 140 17.23 11.98 8.67
C THR A 140 16.70 11.61 10.05
N TYR A 141 16.87 12.55 10.98
CA TYR A 141 16.32 12.48 12.31
C TYR A 141 15.15 13.45 12.43
N VAL A 142 14.00 12.96 12.84
CA VAL A 142 12.84 13.82 13.11
C VAL A 142 12.34 13.53 14.53
N LYS A 143 12.50 14.51 15.42
CA LYS A 143 11.99 14.45 16.80
C LYS A 143 10.56 14.98 16.82
N LEU A 144 9.72 14.50 17.75
CA LEU A 144 8.39 15.08 17.89
C LEU A 144 8.45 16.56 18.24
N ALA A 145 7.68 17.36 17.51
CA ALA A 145 7.32 18.73 17.87
C ALA A 145 5.97 18.79 18.61
N GLY A 146 5.10 17.79 18.41
CA GLY A 146 3.77 17.67 19.03
C GLY A 146 3.12 16.30 18.74
N GLN A 147 1.93 16.01 19.26
CA GLN A 147 1.25 14.73 19.03
C GLN A 147 0.98 14.52 17.52
N GLY A 148 1.59 13.51 16.91
CA GLY A 148 1.45 13.23 15.47
C GLY A 148 2.26 14.15 14.54
N GLU A 149 3.02 15.10 15.09
CA GLU A 149 3.87 16.04 14.35
C GLU A 149 5.34 15.89 14.74
N TYR A 150 6.18 15.59 13.76
CA TYR A 150 7.62 15.45 13.91
C TYR A 150 8.28 16.71 13.30
N GLY A 151 9.08 17.43 14.09
CA GLY A 151 9.76 18.68 13.72
C GLY A 151 11.24 18.49 13.38
N GLY A 152 11.74 19.37 12.50
CA GLY A 152 13.09 19.38 11.95
C GLY A 152 13.10 19.95 10.51
N PRO A 153 14.25 19.92 9.80
CA PRO A 153 14.32 20.37 8.40
C PRO A 153 13.45 19.54 7.43
N GLN A 154 12.96 18.38 7.87
CA GLN A 154 11.91 17.61 7.21
C GLN A 154 10.82 17.33 8.25
N SER A 155 9.83 18.22 8.38
CA SER A 155 8.69 17.92 9.25
C SER A 155 7.86 16.78 8.67
N LEU A 156 7.32 15.93 9.53
CA LEU A 156 6.47 14.81 9.14
C LEU A 156 5.19 14.84 9.97
N THR A 157 4.06 14.62 9.32
CA THR A 157 2.75 14.46 9.95
C THR A 157 2.24 13.04 9.70
N LEU A 158 1.87 12.34 10.76
CA LEU A 158 1.11 11.09 10.66
C LEU A 158 -0.37 11.41 10.75
N GLU A 159 -1.19 10.73 9.96
CA GLU A 159 -2.63 11.00 9.87
C GLU A 159 -3.45 9.71 10.02
N GLY A 160 -4.60 9.80 10.67
CA GLY A 160 -5.53 8.69 10.88
C GLY A 160 -4.88 7.49 11.58
N GLU A 161 -5.08 6.30 11.04
CA GLU A 161 -4.54 5.04 11.59
C GLU A 161 -3.02 5.06 11.73
N ALA A 162 -2.29 5.90 10.97
CA ALA A 162 -0.83 6.04 11.08
C ALA A 162 -0.36 6.43 12.49
N GLN A 163 -1.21 7.10 13.28
CA GLN A 163 -0.91 7.52 14.65
C GLN A 163 -1.16 6.44 15.71
N GLN A 164 -1.85 5.35 15.34
CA GLN A 164 -2.35 4.35 16.27
C GLN A 164 -1.80 2.97 15.89
N MET A 165 -2.63 2.12 15.28
CA MET A 165 -2.30 0.77 14.85
C MET A 165 -2.51 0.64 13.33
N PRO A 166 -1.62 1.21 12.53
CA PRO A 166 -1.79 1.20 11.09
C PRO A 166 -1.59 -0.20 10.49
N PRO A 167 -2.35 -0.54 9.43
CA PRO A 167 -2.29 -1.83 8.75
C PRO A 167 -0.90 -2.10 8.17
N THR A 168 -0.45 -3.35 8.33
CA THR A 168 0.81 -3.86 7.75
C THR A 168 0.46 -4.80 6.58
N PRO A 169 1.11 -4.68 5.41
CA PRO A 169 2.30 -3.89 5.10
C PRO A 169 2.05 -2.45 4.65
N ALA A 170 0.79 -2.05 4.46
CA ALA A 170 0.44 -0.77 3.83
C ALA A 170 1.15 0.45 4.45
N PHE A 171 1.22 0.51 5.78
CA PHE A 171 1.96 1.55 6.49
C PHE A 171 3.44 1.59 6.14
N ALA A 172 4.10 0.44 6.14
CA ALA A 172 5.52 0.37 5.84
C ALA A 172 5.83 0.80 4.40
N LEU A 173 4.96 0.43 3.46
CA LEU A 173 5.04 0.85 2.07
C LEU A 173 4.81 2.36 1.91
N ALA A 174 3.90 2.94 2.70
CA ALA A 174 3.69 4.37 2.76
C ALA A 174 4.93 5.12 3.30
N VAL A 175 5.59 4.58 4.33
CA VAL A 175 6.85 5.13 4.86
C VAL A 175 7.92 5.09 3.77
N VAL A 176 8.09 3.95 3.09
CA VAL A 176 9.04 3.82 1.98
C VAL A 176 8.76 4.88 0.91
N GLY A 177 7.53 4.98 0.42
CA GLY A 177 7.16 5.97 -0.59
C GLY A 177 7.35 7.43 -0.16
N ALA A 178 7.29 7.73 1.14
CA ALA A 178 7.54 9.07 1.63
C ALA A 178 9.02 9.49 1.58
N PHE A 179 9.96 8.53 1.60
CA PHE A 179 11.38 8.79 1.88
C PHE A 179 12.39 8.27 0.84
N ILE A 180 12.00 7.45 -0.13
CA ILE A 180 12.92 6.95 -1.19
C ILE A 180 13.12 7.91 -2.36
#